data_AF-A0A5S3RQN0-F1
#
_entry.id   AF-A0A5S3RQN0-F1
#
_cell.length_a   1.000
_cell.length_b   1.000
_cell.length_c   1.000
_cell.angle_alpha   90.00
_cell.angle_beta   90.00
_cell.angle_gamma   90.00
#
_symmetry.space_group_name_H-M   'P 1'
#
loop_
_entity.id
_entity.type
_entity.pdbx_description
1 polymer ?
#
loop_
_entity_poly.entity_id
_entity_poly.type
_entity_poly.pdbx_seq_one_letter_code
_entity_poly.pdbx_strand_id
1 'polypeptide(L)' 'MTHVVKNSTILTQYDITNLLRRFGGKNQQYVEIVDVQKNLQTINKYPLIKDVSSSVHTHALSQSRTKSN' A
#
# COMPACT_ATOMS: atom_id res chain seq x y z
N MET A 1 18.24 -28.40 -18.17
CA MET A 1 16.79 -28.70 -18.20
C MET A 1 16.05 -27.39 -17.97
N THR A 2 15.23 -26.97 -18.93
CA THR A 2 14.45 -25.72 -18.85
C THR A 2 13.11 -26.01 -18.18
N HIS A 3 12.89 -25.47 -16.98
CA HIS A 3 11.63 -25.64 -16.26
C HIS A 3 10.54 -24.82 -16.94
N VAL A 4 9.64 -25.49 -17.68
CA VAL A 4 8.41 -24.87 -18.18
C VAL A 4 7.50 -24.63 -16.99
N VAL A 5 7.37 -23.38 -16.57
CA VAL A 5 6.41 -22.98 -15.54
C VAL A 5 5.02 -23.07 -16.18
N LYS A 6 4.27 -24.12 -15.85
CA LYS A 6 2.86 -24.22 -16.24
C LYS A 6 2.13 -23.04 -15.61
N ASN A 7 1.37 -22.30 -16.41
CA ASN A 7 0.51 -21.22 -15.93
C ASN A 7 -0.61 -21.83 -15.06
N SER A 8 -0.32 -22.04 -13.79
CA SER A 8 -1.28 -22.46 -12.78
C SER A 8 -2.08 -21.24 -12.35
N THR A 9 -3.41 -21.32 -12.47
CA THR A 9 -4.34 -20.34 -11.88
C THR A 9 -4.49 -20.51 -10.36
N ILE A 10 -3.82 -21.52 -9.78
CA ILE A 10 -3.86 -21.81 -8.35
C ILE A 10 -2.52 -21.41 -7.73
N LEU A 11 -2.59 -20.59 -6.68
CA LEU A 11 -1.43 -20.17 -5.89
C LEU A 11 -0.86 -21.37 -5.12
N THR A 12 0.45 -21.59 -5.22
CA THR A 12 1.14 -22.58 -4.40
C THR A 12 1.39 -22.05 -2.99
N GLN A 13 1.71 -22.93 -2.05
CA GLN A 13 2.09 -22.52 -0.69
C GLN A 13 3.32 -21.59 -0.69
N TYR A 14 4.24 -21.79 -1.62
CA TYR A 14 5.40 -20.91 -1.83
C TYR A 14 4.98 -19.50 -2.28
N ASP A 15 4.02 -19.40 -3.20
CA ASP A 15 3.49 -18.12 -3.66
C ASP A 15 2.78 -17.40 -2.52
N ILE A 16 1.96 -18.12 -1.74
CA ILE A 16 1.27 -17.61 -0.57
C ILE A 16 2.28 -17.06 0.45
N THR A 17 3.31 -17.83 0.81
CA THR A 17 4.34 -17.39 1.77
C THR A 17 5.09 -16.17 1.27
N ASN A 18 5.39 -16.09 -0.03
CA ASN A 18 6.03 -14.92 -0.63
C ASN A 18 5.12 -13.68 -0.66
N LEU A 19 3.83 -13.86 -0.93
CA LEU A 19 2.84 -12.79 -0.86
C LEU A 19 2.72 -12.25 0.56
N LEU A 20 2.58 -13.14 1.56
CA LEU A 20 2.54 -12.74 2.97
C LEU A 20 3.80 -11.96 3.36
N ARG A 21 4.99 -12.43 2.97
CA ARG A 21 6.26 -11.74 3.25
C ARG A 21 6.36 -10.35 2.59
N ARG A 22 5.70 -10.15 1.46
CA ARG A 22 5.75 -8.88 0.71
C ARG A 22 4.67 -7.88 1.12
N PHE A 23 3.50 -8.37 1.53
CA PHE A 23 2.28 -7.56 1.68
C PHE A 23 1.60 -7.66 3.06
N GLY A 24 2.11 -8.43 4.03
CA GLY A 24 1.41 -8.58 5.31
C GLY A 24 2.05 -9.52 6.32
N GLY A 25 3.38 -9.52 6.44
CA GLY A 25 4.06 -10.30 7.47
C GLY A 25 3.68 -9.82 8.88
N LYS A 26 3.84 -10.67 9.90
CA LYS A 26 3.47 -10.40 11.32
C LYS A 26 4.00 -9.08 11.91
N ASN A 27 4.98 -8.45 11.25
CA ASN A 27 5.64 -7.20 11.67
C ASN A 27 5.51 -6.06 10.63
N GLN A 28 4.75 -6.25 9.54
CA GLN A 28 4.52 -5.22 8.54
C GLN A 28 3.12 -4.63 8.73
N GLN A 29 3.01 -3.30 8.69
CA GLN A 29 1.71 -2.65 8.70
C GLN A 29 0.90 -3.12 7.49
N TYR A 30 -0.40 -3.33 7.69
CA TYR A 30 -1.37 -3.72 6.67
C TYR A 30 -1.08 -3.01 5.34
N VAL A 31 -0.72 -3.79 4.31
CA VAL A 31 -0.58 -3.23 2.96
C VAL A 31 -1.96 -3.24 2.33
N GLU A 32 -2.67 -2.12 2.49
CA GLU A 32 -3.91 -1.90 1.77
C GLU A 32 -3.60 -1.88 0.26
N ILE A 33 -4.12 -2.85 -0.48
CA ILE A 33 -4.08 -2.82 -1.95
C ILE A 33 -5.14 -1.82 -2.38
N VAL A 34 -4.79 -0.53 -2.27
CA VAL A 34 -5.63 0.57 -2.75
C VAL A 34 -5.41 0.80 -4.23
N ASP A 35 -6.51 0.94 -4.97
CA ASP A 35 -6.44 1.60 -6.28
C ASP A 35 -6.18 3.09 -6.04
N VAL A 36 -4.89 3.45 -6.02
CA VAL A 36 -4.43 4.82 -5.72
C VAL A 36 -5.11 5.83 -6.65
N GLN A 37 -5.29 5.50 -7.92
CA GLN A 37 -5.88 6.41 -8.89
C GLN A 37 -7.38 6.62 -8.60
N LYS A 38 -8.13 5.55 -8.35
CA LYS A 38 -9.54 5.62 -7.96
C LYS A 38 -9.72 6.35 -6.62
N ASN A 39 -8.81 6.14 -5.68
CA ASN A 39 -8.84 6.81 -4.38
C ASN A 39 -8.56 8.31 -4.53
N LEU A 40 -7.56 8.70 -5.33
CA LEU A 40 -7.31 10.10 -5.65
C LEU A 40 -8.50 10.77 -6.33
N GLN A 41 -9.15 10.09 -7.28
CA GLN A 41 -10.38 10.59 -7.91
C GLN A 41 -11.50 10.79 -6.89
N THR A 42 -11.67 9.84 -5.97
CA THR A 42 -12.69 9.91 -4.92
C THR A 42 -12.41 11.06 -3.94
N ILE A 43 -11.16 11.21 -3.48
CA ILE A 43 -10.74 12.31 -2.61
C ILE A 43 -10.98 13.66 -3.28
N ASN A 44 -10.60 13.79 -4.55
CA ASN A 44 -10.77 15.05 -5.29
C ASN A 44 -12.24 15.39 -5.60
N LYS A 45 -13.11 14.37 -5.69
CA LYS A 45 -14.54 14.55 -5.95
C LYS A 45 -15.29 15.16 -4.75
N TYR A 46 -14.85 14.88 -3.52
CA TYR A 46 -15.54 15.30 -2.30
C TYR A 46 -14.71 16.33 -1.50
N PRO A 47 -15.12 17.62 -1.45
CA PRO A 47 -14.33 18.69 -0.83
C PRO A 47 -13.92 18.40 0.63
N LEU A 48 -14.85 17.91 1.46
CA LEU A 48 -14.58 17.61 2.86
C LEU A 48 -13.48 16.54 3.04
N ILE A 49 -13.45 15.53 2.17
CA ILE A 49 -12.45 14.45 2.21
C ILE A 49 -11.08 15.00 1.74
N LYS A 50 -11.08 15.89 0.74
CA LYS A 50 -9.88 16.57 0.25
C LYS A 50 -9.21 17.43 1.32
N ASP A 51 -10.00 18.17 2.09
CA ASP A 51 -9.49 19.05 3.14
C ASP A 51 -8.84 18.23 4.28
N VAL A 52 -9.48 17.13 4.68
CA VAL A 52 -8.93 16.18 5.67
C VAL A 52 -7.62 15.56 5.17
N SER A 53 -7.59 15.08 3.92
CA SER A 53 -6.39 14.51 3.30
C SER A 53 -5.21 15.51 3.29
N SER A 54 -5.50 16.76 2.94
CA SER A 54 -4.49 17.83 2.88
C SER A 54 -3.95 18.19 4.27
N SER A 55 -4.80 18.17 5.29
CA SER A 55 -4.40 18.39 6.68
C SER A 55 -3.45 17.29 7.18
N VAL A 56 -3.80 16.02 6.97
CA VAL A 56 -2.96 14.86 7.36
C VAL A 56 -1.59 14.93 6.68
N HIS A 57 -1.55 15.30 5.39
CA HIS A 57 -0.30 15.44 4.65
C HIS A 57 0.61 16.55 5.22
N THR A 58 0.01 17.67 5.62
CA THR A 58 0.73 18.80 6.23
C THR A 58 1.31 18.42 7.60
N HIS A 59 0.58 17.66 8.41
CA HIS A 59 1.03 17.19 9.71
C HIS A 59 2.17 16.14 9.63
N ALA A 60 2.19 15.29 8.59
CA ALA A 60 3.29 14.35 8.38
C ALA A 60 4.61 15.04 8.00
N LEU A 61 4.53 16.14 7.24
CA LEU A 61 5.69 16.94 6.84
C LEU A 61 6.26 17.77 7.99
N SER A 62 5.45 18.20 8.95
CA SER A 62 5.93 18.95 10.11
C SER A 62 6.66 18.08 11.13
N GLN A 63 6.24 16.82 11.33
CA GLN A 63 6.92 15.86 12.21
C GLN A 63 8.28 15.38 11.66
N SER A 64 8.47 15.43 10.33
CA SER A 64 9.75 15.06 9.70
C SER A 64 10.82 16.16 9.84
N ARG A 65 10.40 17.40 10.11
CA ARG A 65 11.31 18.56 10.27
C ARG A 65 11.87 18.69 11.69
N THR A 66 11.31 18.02 12.69
CA THR A 66 11.74 18.13 14.10
C THR A 66 12.72 17.05 14.56
N LYS A 67 13.13 16.11 13.69
CA LYS A 67 14.14 15.08 14.01
C LYS A 67 15.58 15.44 13.61
N SER A 68 15.83 16.64 13.12
CA SER A 68 17.17 17.15 12.83
C SER A 68 17.55 18.24 13.84
N ASN A 69 17.93 17.84 15.05
CA ASN A 69 18.82 18.61 15.92
C ASN A 69 19.48 17.68 16.93
#